data_AF-A0A563F390-F1
#
_entry.id   AF-A0A563F390-F1
#
_cell.length_a   1.000
_cell.length_b   1.000
_cell.length_c   1.000
_cell.angle_alpha   90.00
_cell.angle_beta   90.00
_cell.angle_gamma   90.00
#
_symmetry.space_group_name_H-M   'P 1'
#
loop_
_entity.id
_entity.type
_entity.pdbx_description
1 polymer ?
#
loop_
_entity_poly.entity_id
_entity_poly.type
_entity_poly.pdbx_seq_one_letter_code
_entity_poly.pdbx_strand_id
1 'polypeptide(L)'
;MQVLFPLPAFPDFVRYLERVKFLVLWRMELTLLSRGMAAAVARMPEYAEPLERDGRVVARYHLVGQHGGAWIYDVSSNEELDRLLGMSPVYNLARYEVHALAEMNPPDPGLTE
;
A
#
# COMPACT_ATOMS: atom_id res chain seq x y z
N MET A 1 -9.31 -47.16 0.18
CA MET A 1 -10.45 -46.39 -0.34
C MET A 1 -10.27 -44.94 0.13
N GLN A 2 -9.58 -44.11 -0.65
CA GLN A 2 -9.47 -42.67 -0.40
C GLN A 2 -10.51 -41.98 -1.27
N VAL A 3 -11.43 -41.25 -0.64
CA VAL A 3 -12.39 -40.40 -1.36
C VAL A 3 -11.65 -39.09 -1.64
N LEU A 4 -11.21 -38.94 -2.89
CA LEU A 4 -10.69 -37.69 -3.43
C LEU A 4 -11.89 -36.78 -3.70
N PHE A 5 -12.17 -35.84 -2.80
CA PHE A 5 -13.06 -34.73 -3.10
C PHE A 5 -12.33 -33.78 -4.07
N PRO A 6 -12.90 -33.45 -5.24
CA PRO A 6 -12.32 -32.40 -6.08
C PRO A 6 -12.54 -31.06 -5.38
N LEU A 7 -11.45 -30.36 -5.06
CA LEU A 7 -11.52 -28.96 -4.68
C LEU A 7 -12.14 -28.17 -5.85
N PRO A 8 -13.14 -27.32 -5.62
CA PRO A 8 -13.68 -26.48 -6.67
C PRO A 8 -12.58 -25.58 -7.24
N ALA A 9 -12.43 -25.59 -8.56
CA ALA A 9 -11.59 -24.66 -9.29
C ALA A 9 -12.22 -23.27 -9.22
N PHE A 10 -11.93 -22.52 -8.16
CA PHE A 10 -12.12 -21.07 -8.12
C PHE A 10 -10.92 -20.43 -8.83
N PRO A 11 -11.07 -19.88 -10.05
CA PRO A 11 -9.96 -19.28 -10.78
C PRO A 11 -9.36 -18.05 -10.08
N ASP A 12 -10.07 -17.48 -9.10
CA ASP A 12 -9.64 -16.27 -8.39
C ASP A 12 -8.86 -16.53 -7.09
N PHE A 13 -8.85 -17.76 -6.55
CA PHE A 13 -8.23 -18.03 -5.25
C PHE A 13 -6.70 -17.94 -5.27
N VAL A 14 -6.07 -18.26 -6.41
CA VAL A 14 -4.61 -18.24 -6.57
C VAL A 14 -4.08 -16.81 -6.66
N ARG A 15 -4.88 -15.84 -7.13
CA ARG A 15 -4.47 -14.43 -7.20
C ARG A 15 -4.45 -13.75 -5.82
N TYR A 16 -5.25 -14.25 -4.87
CA TYR A 16 -5.33 -13.76 -3.49
C TYR A 16 -4.22 -14.28 -2.57
N LEU A 17 -3.35 -15.18 -3.03
CA LEU A 17 -2.46 -15.90 -2.13
C LEU A 17 -1.14 -15.22 -1.76
N GLU A 18 -0.70 -14.11 -2.36
CA GLU A 18 0.64 -13.60 -2.01
C GLU A 18 0.83 -12.08 -1.99
N ARG A 19 -0.24 -11.27 -1.94
CA ARG A 19 -0.06 -9.83 -1.68
C ARG A 19 -0.94 -9.28 -0.59
N VAL A 20 -0.32 -8.43 0.23
CA VAL A 20 -0.90 -7.77 1.39
C VAL A 20 -0.99 -6.29 1.08
N LYS A 21 -2.17 -5.72 1.36
CA LYS A 21 -2.41 -4.29 1.14
C LYS A 21 -2.11 -3.49 2.40
N PHE A 22 -1.49 -2.33 2.22
CA PHE A 22 -1.22 -1.40 3.30
C PHE A 22 -1.69 0.00 2.95
N LEU A 23 -2.45 0.62 3.84
CA LEU A 23 -2.66 2.07 3.83
C LEU A 23 -1.48 2.70 4.57
N VAL A 24 -0.73 3.54 3.85
CA VAL A 24 0.35 4.34 4.41
C VAL A 24 -0.05 5.80 4.33
N LEU A 25 -0.26 6.39 5.50
CA LEU A 25 -0.40 7.83 5.64
C LEU A 25 0.97 8.40 5.96
N TRP A 26 1.40 9.40 5.19
CA TRP A 26 2.63 10.10 5.47
C TRP A 26 2.40 11.60 5.50
N ARG A 27 3.04 12.26 6.44
CA ARG A 27 2.94 13.71 6.64
C ARG A 27 4.30 14.29 6.98
N MET A 28 4.61 15.41 6.36
CA MET A 28 5.82 16.16 6.59
C MET A 28 5.66 17.04 7.82
N GLU A 29 6.75 17.25 8.53
CA GLU A 29 6.77 18.19 9.64
C GLU A 29 7.10 19.59 9.12
N LEU A 30 6.11 20.48 9.07
CA LEU A 30 6.24 21.84 8.50
C LEU A 30 7.28 22.70 9.23
N THR A 31 7.58 22.41 10.49
CA THR A 31 8.63 23.09 11.27
C THR A 31 10.04 22.83 10.71
N LEU A 32 10.19 21.82 9.84
CA LEU A 32 11.45 21.44 9.17
C LEU A 32 11.53 21.92 7.72
N LEU A 33 10.68 22.87 7.30
CA LEU A 33 10.68 23.46 5.96
C LEU A 33 12.08 23.96 5.58
N SER A 34 12.76 23.16 4.77
CA SER A 34 14.11 23.39 4.28
C SER A 34 14.14 23.19 2.77
N ARG A 35 15.17 23.71 2.09
CA ARG A 35 15.36 23.47 0.65
C ARG A 35 15.50 21.98 0.33
N GLY A 36 16.15 21.22 1.21
CA GLY A 36 16.28 19.77 1.07
C GLY A 36 14.92 19.07 1.09
N MET A 37 14.01 19.56 1.92
CA MET A 37 12.64 19.06 2.00
C MET A 37 11.82 19.35 0.74
N ALA A 38 11.89 20.58 0.21
CA ALA A 38 11.26 20.92 -1.06
C ALA A 38 11.79 20.05 -2.22
N ALA A 39 13.10 19.83 -2.27
CA ALA A 39 13.73 18.97 -3.28
C ALA A 39 13.30 17.50 -3.15
N ALA A 40 13.17 16.99 -1.92
CA ALA A 40 12.69 15.63 -1.67
C ALA A 40 11.24 15.43 -2.16
N VAL A 41 10.34 16.39 -1.87
CA VAL A 41 8.96 16.35 -2.35
C VAL A 41 8.89 16.40 -3.88
N ALA A 42 9.72 17.25 -4.50
CA ALA A 42 9.77 17.37 -5.96
C ALA A 42 10.15 16.05 -6.66
N ARG A 43 10.86 15.15 -5.96
CA ARG A 43 11.26 13.82 -6.46
C ARG A 43 10.23 12.72 -6.20
N MET A 44 9.19 12.99 -5.40
CA MET A 44 8.16 11.99 -5.10
C MET A 44 7.42 11.47 -6.34
N PRO A 45 7.08 12.29 -7.35
CA PRO A 45 6.47 11.79 -8.58
C PRO A 45 7.35 10.77 -9.31
N GLU A 46 8.66 11.06 -9.45
CA GLU A 46 9.62 10.17 -10.11
C GLU A 46 9.78 8.83 -9.36
N TYR A 47 9.68 8.87 -8.03
CA TYR A 47 9.67 7.68 -7.19
C TYR A 47 8.35 6.90 -7.27
N ALA A 48 7.21 7.59 -7.35
CA ALA A 48 5.88 6.98 -7.39
C ALA A 48 5.59 6.29 -8.72
N GLU A 49 5.92 6.94 -9.83
CA GLU A 49 5.54 6.51 -11.18
C GLU A 49 5.91 5.04 -11.49
N PRO A 50 7.13 4.53 -11.21
CA PRO A 50 7.43 3.12 -11.43
C PRO A 50 6.61 2.19 -10.54
N LEU A 51 6.34 2.57 -9.29
CA LEU A 51 5.57 1.76 -8.35
C LEU A 51 4.08 1.70 -8.71
N GLU A 52 3.54 2.78 -9.29
CA GLU A 52 2.19 2.77 -9.86
C GLU A 52 2.13 1.87 -11.08
N ARG A 53 3.14 1.95 -11.96
CA ARG A 53 3.20 1.18 -13.20
C ARG A 53 3.30 -0.34 -12.96
N ASP A 54 4.02 -0.76 -11.93
CA ASP A 54 4.20 -2.17 -11.57
C ASP A 54 3.16 -2.71 -10.57
N GLY A 55 2.23 -1.85 -10.13
CA GLY A 55 1.12 -2.22 -9.26
C GLY A 55 1.48 -2.30 -7.78
N ARG A 56 2.71 -1.97 -7.36
CA ARG A 56 3.07 -1.90 -5.93
C ARG A 56 2.42 -0.73 -5.21
N VAL A 57 2.09 0.34 -5.92
CA VAL A 57 1.21 1.41 -5.45
C VAL A 57 -0.05 1.38 -6.29
N VAL A 58 -1.18 1.02 -5.69
CA VAL A 58 -2.47 0.87 -6.41
C VAL A 58 -3.27 2.16 -6.40
N ALA A 59 -3.03 3.03 -5.42
CA ALA A 59 -3.63 4.35 -5.34
C ALA A 59 -2.77 5.29 -4.50
N ARG A 60 -2.79 6.58 -4.85
CA ARG A 60 -2.25 7.64 -4.00
C ARG A 60 -3.12 8.87 -4.05
N TYR A 61 -3.24 9.52 -2.90
CA TYR A 61 -4.01 10.74 -2.73
C TYR A 61 -3.17 11.77 -1.99
N HIS A 62 -3.39 13.04 -2.34
CA HIS A 62 -2.93 14.14 -1.50
C HIS A 62 -3.92 14.32 -0.33
N LEU A 63 -3.39 14.47 0.88
CA LEU A 63 -4.21 14.81 2.04
C LEU A 63 -4.40 16.33 2.10
N VAL A 64 -5.60 16.80 1.77
CA VAL A 64 -5.94 18.23 1.72
C VAL A 64 -5.67 18.90 3.07
N GLY A 65 -5.00 20.05 3.03
CA GLY A 65 -4.61 20.79 4.22
C GLY A 65 -3.36 20.27 4.94
N GLN A 66 -2.73 19.22 4.40
CA GLN A 66 -1.47 18.65 4.91
C GLN A 66 -0.38 18.70 3.83
N HIS A 67 0.88 18.59 4.23
CA HIS A 67 1.98 18.29 3.30
C HIS A 67 2.27 16.81 3.43
N GLY A 68 1.59 16.00 2.63
CA GLY A 68 1.58 14.56 2.78
C GLY A 68 0.61 13.88 1.84
N GLY A 69 0.45 12.58 2.03
CA GLY A 69 -0.42 11.76 1.21
C GLY A 69 -0.87 10.47 1.89
N ALA A 70 -1.91 9.89 1.30
CA ALA A 70 -2.39 8.55 1.63
C ALA A 70 -2.11 7.64 0.44
N TRP A 71 -1.29 6.62 0.63
CA TRP A 71 -0.88 5.69 -0.42
C TRP A 71 -1.35 4.30 -0.05
N ILE A 72 -1.86 3.56 -1.03
CA ILE A 72 -2.21 2.15 -0.86
C ILE A 72 -1.16 1.32 -1.59
N TYR A 73 -0.41 0.55 -0.82
CA TYR A 73 0.58 -0.38 -1.32
C TYR A 73 -0.02 -1.77 -1.47
N ASP A 74 0.45 -2.53 -2.47
CA ASP A 74 0.08 -3.91 -2.74
C ASP A 74 1.36 -4.74 -2.97
N VAL A 75 1.87 -5.31 -1.88
CA VAL A 75 3.24 -5.87 -1.77
C VAL A 75 3.20 -7.31 -1.29
N SER A 76 4.28 -8.07 -1.49
CA SER A 76 4.32 -9.47 -1.07
C SER A 76 4.60 -9.69 0.42
N SER A 77 5.16 -8.69 1.12
CA SER A 77 5.46 -8.80 2.55
C SER A 77 5.65 -7.44 3.24
N ASN A 78 5.69 -7.44 4.58
CA ASN A 78 6.04 -6.27 5.38
C ASN A 78 7.45 -5.76 5.04
N GLU A 79 8.41 -6.67 4.83
CA GLU A 79 9.80 -6.31 4.51
C GLU A 79 9.93 -5.66 3.14
N GLU A 80 9.08 -6.02 2.17
CA GLU A 80 9.01 -5.29 0.91
C GLU A 80 8.52 -3.85 1.15
N LEU A 81 7.46 -3.67 1.94
CA LEU A 81 6.97 -2.33 2.29
C LEU A 81 8.06 -1.50 2.97
N ASP A 82 8.74 -2.05 3.97
CA ASP A 82 9.81 -1.35 4.71
C ASP A 82 10.93 -0.89 3.77
N ARG A 83 11.35 -1.75 2.82
CA ARG A 83 12.34 -1.36 1.80
C ARG A 83 11.84 -0.24 0.91
N LEU A 84 10.58 -0.29 0.48
CA LEU A 84 10.00 0.78 -0.33
C LEU A 84 10.00 2.08 0.46
N LEU A 85 9.48 2.08 1.69
CA LEU A 85 9.45 3.27 2.54
C LEU A 85 10.87 3.82 2.75
N GLY A 86 11.86 2.98 3.07
CA GLY A 86 13.25 3.37 3.24
C GLY A 86 13.90 4.03 2.01
N MET A 87 13.40 3.73 0.81
CA MET A 87 13.84 4.32 -0.46
C MET A 87 13.05 5.59 -0.84
N SER A 88 11.99 5.92 -0.10
CA SER A 88 11.20 7.11 -0.37
C SER A 88 12.05 8.37 -0.23
N PRO A 89 11.98 9.33 -1.18
CA PRO A 89 12.68 10.60 -1.08
C PRO A 89 12.42 11.37 0.23
N VAL A 90 11.25 11.16 0.83
CA VAL A 90 10.81 11.82 2.06
C VAL A 90 10.96 10.95 3.32
N TYR A 91 11.60 9.78 3.24
CA TYR A 91 11.67 8.81 4.36
C TYR A 91 12.12 9.44 5.68
N ASN A 92 13.23 10.20 5.65
CA ASN A 92 13.78 10.84 6.85
C ASN A 92 13.14 12.22 7.17
N LEU A 93 12.12 12.63 6.41
CA LEU A 93 11.49 13.95 6.47
C LEU A 93 9.99 13.89 6.76
N ALA A 94 9.42 12.68 6.79
CA ALA A 94 8.01 12.43 7.00
C ALA A 94 7.80 11.51 8.20
N ARG A 95 6.65 11.68 8.84
CA ARG A 95 6.10 10.73 9.79
C ARG A 95 5.14 9.81 9.06
N TYR A 96 5.23 8.53 9.35
CA TYR A 96 4.43 7.48 8.70
C TYR A 96 3.48 6.83 9.71
N GLU A 97 2.25 6.59 9.27
CA GLU A 97 1.28 5.73 9.94
C GLU A 97 0.91 4.63 8.94
N VAL A 98 1.11 3.37 9.35
CA VAL A 98 0.98 2.19 8.49
C VAL A 98 -0.12 1.29 9.03
N HIS A 99 -1.10 0.98 8.17
CA HIS A 99 -2.22 0.10 8.49
C HIS A 99 -2.28 -1.04 7.49
N ALA A 100 -2.15 -2.28 7.97
CA ALA A 100 -2.48 -3.46 7.17
C ALA A 100 -3.98 -3.45 6.87
N LEU A 101 -4.35 -3.70 5.62
CA LEU A 101 -5.73 -3.72 5.16
C LEU A 101 -6.19 -5.16 4.94
N ALA A 102 -7.39 -5.46 5.42
CA ALA A 102 -8.09 -6.69 5.10
C ALA A 102 -9.14 -6.40 4.02
N GLU A 103 -9.33 -7.35 3.13
CA GLU A 103 -10.38 -7.28 2.12
C GLU A 103 -11.76 -7.40 2.78
N MET A 104 -12.68 -6.50 2.42
CA MET A 104 -14.06 -6.58 2.84
C MET A 104 -14.82 -7.43 1.81
N ASN A 105 -14.81 -8.75 2.01
CA ASN A 105 -15.67 -9.62 1.22
C ASN A 105 -17.14 -9.32 1.60
N PRO A 106 -18.05 -9.18 0.61
CA PRO A 106 -19.47 -9.07 0.93
C PRO A 106 -19.91 -10.32 1.71
N PRO A 107 -20.88 -10.20 2.64
CA PRO A 107 -21.41 -11.35 3.34
C PRO A 107 -21.91 -12.39 2.34
N ASP A 108 -21.58 -13.66 2.57
CA ASP A 108 -22.09 -14.76 1.75
C ASP A 108 -23.62 -14.71 1.80
N PRO A 109 -24.30 -14.57 0.64
CA PRO A 109 -25.76 -14.55 0.58
C PRO A 109 -26.43 -15.77 1.25
N GLY A 110 -25.70 -16.87 1.46
CA GLY A 110 -26.17 -18.07 2.14
C GLY A 110 -26.15 -18.06 3.68
N LEU A 111 -25.66 -17.00 4.33
CA LEU A 111 -25.54 -16.91 5.80
C LEU A 111 -26.64 -16.05 6.47
N THR A 112 -27.82 -15.96 5.86
CA THR A 112 -29.01 -15.45 6.55
C THR A 112 -29.81 -16.63 7.09
N GLU A 113 -29.64 -16.92 8.39
CA GLU A 113 -30.58 -17.73 9.19
C GLU A 113 -31.83 -16.92 9.55
#